data_AF-A0A478FUS7-F1
#
_entry.id   AF-A0A478FUS7-F1
#
_cell.length_a   1.000
_cell.length_b   1.000
_cell.length_c   1.000
_cell.angle_alpha   90.00
_cell.angle_beta   90.00
_cell.angle_gamma   90.00
#
_symmetry.space_group_name_H-M   'P 1'
#
loop_
_entity.id
_entity.type
_entity.pdbx_description
1 polymer ?
#
loop_
_entity_poly.entity_id
_entity_poly.type
_entity_poly.pdbx_seq_one_letter_code
_entity_poly.pdbx_strand_id
1 'polypeptide(L)'
;MRIFDYFFNRYGIPLLVVGSTGTGIKLYFGKVGYLTSGNSEIFSSLEELENLNNFQADDPNTQPSLPPKPKVNTFSDQIDKQKFTLFTESTTEEVIRNVMFQRLYPNKDDGFTYSKDQLFKGGVSFKFKEKTFNSKDGTKHLKTIEKPDSTEVNKFKEACLKALQTEYTEANGGSDQVARLREWCTEPKVKDVLGRHKFHVFSDDKYKDKADENIKKILFGWFKEDGNHKWWEKQSFLSENEIQQILKEKPTGFKNESEITPENIKIVKDKCLVELDKKFERENFYLTKDFVDQMADQPSPKPKVDAFQEVALFCSEPTTAEDYVRDAMQGNFKADFEDKDKKDYCYFDNKQITDYKKVSTTDPFEGKTFWCAVRLLYETKNPPNNKH
;
A
#
# COMPACT_ATOMS: atom_id res chain seq x y z
N MET A 1 -32.33 41.72 -17.74
CA MET A 1 -32.82 40.64 -18.62
C MET A 1 -31.72 39.80 -19.28
N ARG A 2 -30.54 40.34 -19.68
CA ARG A 2 -29.46 39.56 -20.33
C ARG A 2 -28.81 38.42 -19.52
N ILE A 3 -28.84 38.49 -18.19
CA ILE A 3 -28.32 37.41 -17.32
C ILE A 3 -29.20 36.16 -17.38
N PHE A 4 -30.53 36.32 -17.54
CA PHE A 4 -31.45 35.19 -17.53
C PHE A 4 -31.34 34.36 -18.82
N ASP A 5 -31.28 35.00 -19.99
CA ASP A 5 -31.12 34.29 -21.27
C ASP A 5 -29.86 33.41 -21.34
N TYR A 6 -28.77 33.83 -20.68
CA TYR A 6 -27.53 33.05 -20.63
C TYR A 6 -27.70 31.76 -19.82
N PHE A 7 -28.40 31.82 -18.69
CA PHE A 7 -28.64 30.65 -17.84
C PHE A 7 -29.69 29.69 -18.43
N PHE A 8 -30.74 30.22 -19.07
CA PHE A 8 -31.78 29.41 -19.70
C PHE A 8 -31.24 28.56 -20.86
N ASN A 9 -30.44 29.16 -21.75
CA ASN A 9 -29.87 28.45 -22.91
C ASN A 9 -28.73 27.48 -22.55
N ARG A 10 -27.98 27.73 -21.47
CA ARG A 10 -26.81 26.90 -21.12
C ARG A 10 -27.12 25.73 -20.20
N TYR A 11 -28.13 25.84 -19.34
CA TYR A 11 -28.43 24.83 -18.32
C TYR A 11 -29.79 24.12 -18.50
N GLY A 12 -30.55 24.48 -19.54
CA GLY A 12 -31.79 23.78 -19.90
C GLY A 12 -32.80 23.75 -18.74
N ILE A 13 -33.02 24.89 -18.09
CA ILE A 13 -33.99 25.02 -16.98
C ILE A 13 -35.34 25.41 -17.58
N PRO A 14 -36.38 24.55 -17.58
CA PRO A 14 -37.56 24.81 -18.41
C PRO A 14 -38.79 25.29 -17.66
N LEU A 15 -38.71 25.58 -16.36
CA LEU A 15 -39.85 26.21 -15.67
C LEU A 15 -39.41 27.17 -14.56
N LEU A 16 -39.99 28.37 -14.57
CA LEU A 16 -39.84 29.41 -13.57
C LEU A 16 -41.22 29.63 -12.93
N VAL A 17 -41.39 29.23 -11.67
CA VAL A 17 -42.62 29.52 -10.90
C VAL A 17 -42.33 30.64 -9.92
N VAL A 18 -43.10 31.72 -10.02
CA VAL A 18 -42.96 32.91 -9.17
C VAL A 18 -44.12 32.94 -8.18
N GLY A 19 -43.82 32.75 -6.89
CA GLY A 19 -44.78 32.86 -5.79
C GLY A 19 -44.43 34.02 -4.87
N SER A 20 -45.41 34.89 -4.59
CA SER A 20 -45.29 35.99 -3.63
C SER A 20 -45.87 35.56 -2.29
N THR A 21 -45.02 35.49 -1.26
CA THR A 21 -45.47 35.61 0.14
C THR A 21 -44.81 36.88 0.65
N GLY A 22 -45.63 37.82 1.13
CA GLY A 22 -45.24 39.21 1.36
C GLY A 22 -43.82 39.36 1.92
N THR A 23 -43.01 40.13 1.20
CA THR A 23 -41.59 40.49 1.46
C THR A 23 -40.48 39.56 0.91
N GLY A 24 -40.71 38.86 -0.21
CA GLY A 24 -39.60 38.35 -1.04
C GLY A 24 -40.03 37.52 -2.24
N ILE A 25 -39.27 37.59 -3.35
CA ILE A 25 -39.43 36.68 -4.49
C ILE A 25 -38.60 35.43 -4.20
N LYS A 26 -39.25 34.27 -4.07
CA LYS A 26 -38.57 32.97 -3.99
C LYS A 26 -38.58 32.33 -5.38
N LEU A 27 -37.39 32.03 -5.90
CA LEU A 27 -37.20 31.32 -7.16
C LEU A 27 -36.96 29.84 -6.86
N TYR A 28 -37.83 28.98 -7.40
CA TYR A 28 -37.69 27.53 -7.28
C TYR A 28 -37.19 26.97 -8.62
N PHE A 29 -36.00 26.38 -8.62
CA PHE A 29 -35.41 25.75 -9.79
C PHE A 29 -35.64 24.24 -9.72
N GLY A 30 -36.57 23.74 -10.54
CA GLY A 30 -36.84 22.31 -10.69
C GLY A 30 -36.09 21.72 -11.88
N LYS A 31 -35.44 20.58 -11.70
CA LYS A 31 -34.90 19.77 -12.80
C LYS A 31 -36.03 18.89 -13.33
N VAL A 32 -36.30 18.90 -14.63
CA VAL A 32 -37.40 18.10 -15.22
C VAL A 32 -37.19 16.63 -14.90
N GLY A 33 -38.22 15.99 -14.36
CA GLY A 33 -38.21 14.59 -13.96
C GLY A 33 -38.38 14.33 -12.45
N TYR A 34 -38.30 15.36 -11.60
CA TYR A 34 -38.48 15.22 -10.14
C TYR A 34 -39.78 15.85 -9.58
N LEU A 35 -40.62 16.46 -10.42
CA LEU A 35 -41.85 17.14 -9.98
C LEU A 35 -43.15 16.41 -10.35
N THR A 36 -43.09 15.22 -10.96
CA THR A 36 -44.28 14.48 -11.41
C THR A 36 -44.88 13.56 -10.34
N SER A 37 -44.55 13.73 -9.07
CA SER A 37 -45.24 13.02 -7.99
C SER A 37 -45.52 13.93 -6.81
N GLY A 38 -46.64 14.63 -6.89
CA GLY A 38 -47.20 15.40 -5.80
C GLY A 38 -48.61 15.85 -6.13
N ASN A 39 -49.60 15.30 -5.41
CA ASN A 39 -51.00 15.72 -5.47
C ASN A 39 -51.16 17.14 -4.87
N SER A 40 -50.66 18.17 -5.54
CA SER A 40 -50.90 19.55 -5.14
C SER A 40 -51.79 20.25 -6.17
N GLU A 41 -52.86 20.87 -5.69
CA GLU A 41 -53.89 21.60 -6.46
C GLU A 41 -53.37 22.76 -7.33
N ILE A 42 -52.06 23.06 -7.26
CA ILE A 42 -51.38 24.10 -8.04
C ILE A 42 -51.22 23.71 -9.53
N PHE A 43 -51.29 22.41 -9.88
CA PHE A 43 -51.07 21.94 -11.25
C PHE A 43 -52.31 21.90 -12.15
N SER A 44 -53.50 22.11 -11.59
CA SER A 44 -54.79 22.07 -12.31
C SER A 44 -54.98 23.22 -13.31
N SER A 45 -54.11 24.24 -13.31
CA SER A 45 -54.20 25.39 -14.21
C SER A 45 -53.21 25.36 -15.38
N LEU A 46 -52.50 24.24 -15.59
CA LEU A 46 -51.57 24.05 -16.71
C LEU A 46 -52.07 23.05 -17.76
N GLU A 47 -53.21 22.39 -17.52
CA GLU A 47 -53.91 21.54 -18.50
C GLU A 47 -54.60 22.33 -19.62
N GLU A 48 -54.59 23.67 -19.59
CA GLU A 48 -55.23 24.51 -20.61
C GLU A 48 -54.33 24.88 -21.81
N LEU A 49 -53.15 24.25 -21.93
CA LEU A 49 -52.21 24.43 -23.05
C LEU A 49 -52.25 23.29 -24.10
N GLU A 50 -53.20 22.36 -24.00
CA GLU A 50 -53.36 21.23 -24.94
C GLU A 50 -53.94 21.59 -26.33
N ASN A 51 -54.05 22.88 -26.69
CA ASN A 51 -54.57 23.31 -28.01
C ASN A 51 -53.52 23.98 -28.92
N LEU A 52 -52.34 23.37 -29.07
CA LEU A 52 -51.44 23.64 -30.19
C LEU A 52 -51.23 22.38 -31.04
N ASN A 53 -52.29 22.04 -31.79
CA ASN A 53 -52.24 21.16 -32.95
C ASN A 53 -51.34 21.79 -34.03
N ASN A 54 -50.05 21.46 -34.03
CA ASN A 54 -49.20 21.40 -35.23
C ASN A 54 -47.78 20.95 -34.85
N PHE A 55 -47.60 19.64 -34.67
CA PHE A 55 -46.31 19.01 -34.95
C PHE A 55 -46.57 17.74 -35.76
N GLN A 56 -46.00 17.70 -36.96
CA GLN A 56 -46.03 16.55 -37.85
C GLN A 56 -45.52 15.32 -37.11
N ALA A 57 -46.29 14.23 -37.21
CA ALA A 57 -45.92 12.93 -36.70
C ALA A 57 -44.77 12.36 -37.54
N ASP A 58 -43.57 12.34 -36.97
CA ASP A 58 -42.52 11.41 -37.38
C ASP A 58 -42.78 10.04 -36.72
N ASP A 59 -42.89 9.02 -37.56
CA ASP A 59 -42.75 7.57 -37.35
C ASP A 59 -43.27 6.93 -36.02
N PRO A 60 -44.32 6.07 -36.05
CA PRO A 60 -44.86 5.39 -34.87
C PRO A 60 -43.93 4.38 -34.18
N ASN A 61 -42.71 4.14 -34.68
CA ASN A 61 -41.84 3.07 -34.19
C ASN A 61 -40.64 3.50 -33.34
N THR A 62 -40.55 4.78 -32.96
CA THR A 62 -39.48 5.25 -32.08
C THR A 62 -39.93 5.18 -30.62
N GLN A 63 -39.65 4.07 -29.94
CA GLN A 63 -39.75 4.03 -28.47
C GLN A 63 -38.91 5.19 -27.89
N PRO A 64 -39.49 6.03 -27.01
CA PRO A 64 -38.69 7.03 -26.31
C PRO A 64 -37.64 6.30 -25.49
N SER A 65 -36.36 6.49 -25.85
CA SER A 65 -35.27 5.92 -25.07
C SER A 65 -35.36 6.53 -23.68
N LEU A 66 -35.58 5.67 -22.68
CA LEU A 66 -35.51 6.07 -21.27
C LEU A 66 -34.19 6.83 -21.08
N PRO A 67 -34.21 8.01 -20.42
CA PRO A 67 -32.98 8.73 -20.14
C PRO A 67 -32.00 7.76 -19.48
N PRO A 68 -30.73 7.70 -19.94
CA PRO A 68 -29.78 6.74 -19.42
C PRO A 68 -29.75 6.85 -17.90
N LYS A 69 -29.99 5.72 -17.21
CA LYS A 69 -29.91 5.66 -15.74
C LYS A 69 -28.61 6.36 -15.33
N PRO A 70 -28.64 7.32 -14.40
CA PRO A 70 -27.43 8.03 -13.99
C PRO A 70 -26.39 6.99 -13.56
N LYS A 71 -25.20 7.05 -14.18
CA LYS A 71 -24.10 6.13 -13.86
C LYS A 71 -23.77 6.31 -12.38
N VAL A 72 -24.07 5.30 -11.57
CA VAL A 72 -23.73 5.28 -10.15
C VAL A 72 -22.21 5.35 -10.04
N ASN A 73 -21.72 6.40 -9.37
CA ASN A 73 -20.29 6.57 -9.13
C ASN A 73 -19.89 5.67 -7.97
N THR A 74 -19.05 4.66 -8.24
CA THR A 74 -18.66 3.63 -7.27
C THR A 74 -17.31 3.90 -6.63
N PHE A 75 -16.94 3.14 -5.60
CA PHE A 75 -15.57 3.15 -5.07
C PHE A 75 -14.54 2.77 -6.15
N SER A 76 -14.89 1.82 -7.02
CA SER A 76 -14.09 1.46 -8.19
C SER A 76 -13.77 2.68 -9.06
N ASP A 77 -14.79 3.49 -9.41
CA ASP A 77 -14.59 4.69 -10.25
C ASP A 77 -13.67 5.73 -9.58
N GLN A 78 -13.66 5.82 -8.24
CA GLN A 78 -12.81 6.78 -7.51
C GLN A 78 -11.35 6.34 -7.42
N ILE A 79 -11.11 5.03 -7.26
CA ILE A 79 -9.76 4.48 -7.16
C ILE A 79 -9.11 4.44 -8.55
N ASP A 80 -9.88 4.07 -9.59
CA ASP A 80 -9.39 4.00 -10.97
C ASP A 80 -8.95 5.37 -11.51
N LYS A 81 -9.62 6.47 -11.11
CA LYS A 81 -9.17 7.85 -11.41
C LYS A 81 -7.76 8.16 -10.91
N GLN A 82 -7.32 7.48 -9.85
CA GLN A 82 -5.97 7.62 -9.29
C GLN A 82 -4.96 6.66 -9.95
N LYS A 83 -5.36 5.94 -11.01
CA LYS A 83 -4.55 5.01 -11.80
C LYS A 83 -4.03 3.79 -11.03
N PHE A 84 -4.77 3.35 -10.00
CA PHE A 84 -4.49 2.07 -9.34
C PHE A 84 -5.13 0.91 -10.10
N THR A 85 -4.40 -0.20 -10.24
CA THR A 85 -4.94 -1.43 -10.80
C THR A 85 -5.84 -2.10 -9.77
N LEU A 86 -7.14 -2.13 -10.03
CA LEU A 86 -8.12 -2.76 -9.16
C LEU A 86 -8.13 -4.28 -9.29
N PHE A 87 -8.55 -4.97 -8.23
CA PHE A 87 -8.90 -6.38 -8.33
C PHE A 87 -10.06 -6.59 -9.31
N THR A 88 -9.95 -7.65 -10.09
CA THR A 88 -10.99 -8.11 -11.00
C THR A 88 -11.23 -9.61 -10.81
N GLU A 89 -12.21 -10.16 -11.51
CA GLU A 89 -12.43 -11.60 -11.56
C GLU A 89 -11.22 -12.38 -12.09
N SER A 90 -10.37 -11.75 -12.92
CA SER A 90 -9.16 -12.37 -13.45
C SER A 90 -7.93 -12.22 -12.55
N THR A 91 -7.99 -11.42 -11.47
CA THR A 91 -6.87 -11.31 -10.53
C THR A 91 -6.59 -12.68 -9.90
N THR A 92 -5.33 -13.10 -9.95
CA THR A 92 -4.88 -14.42 -9.52
C THR A 92 -4.87 -14.54 -8.00
N GLU A 93 -5.06 -15.76 -7.48
CA GLU A 93 -5.00 -16.03 -6.04
C GLU A 93 -3.67 -15.57 -5.43
N GLU A 94 -2.56 -15.71 -6.17
CA GLU A 94 -1.23 -15.30 -5.72
C GLU A 94 -1.13 -13.80 -5.46
N VAL A 95 -1.66 -12.96 -6.36
CA VAL A 95 -1.67 -11.51 -6.18
C VAL A 95 -2.50 -11.12 -4.96
N ILE A 96 -3.70 -11.71 -4.81
CA ILE A 96 -4.57 -11.44 -3.66
C ILE A 96 -3.89 -11.87 -2.35
N ARG A 97 -3.24 -13.04 -2.35
CA ARG A 97 -2.49 -13.57 -1.22
C ARG A 97 -1.34 -12.63 -0.83
N ASN A 98 -0.59 -12.10 -1.80
CA ASN A 98 0.46 -11.11 -1.53
C ASN A 98 -0.12 -9.81 -0.94
N VAL A 99 -1.29 -9.35 -1.40
CA VAL A 99 -1.97 -8.18 -0.84
C VAL A 99 -2.44 -8.40 0.59
N MET A 100 -3.06 -9.55 0.89
CA MET A 100 -3.41 -9.91 2.27
C MET A 100 -2.18 -9.92 3.18
N PHE A 101 -1.02 -10.29 2.61
CA PHE A 101 0.26 -10.41 3.29
C PHE A 101 1.12 -9.14 3.19
N GLN A 102 0.64 -8.00 2.71
CA GLN A 102 1.50 -6.85 2.39
C GLN A 102 2.06 -6.08 3.60
N ARG A 103 1.49 -6.24 4.80
CA ARG A 103 1.90 -5.45 5.96
C ARG A 103 3.21 -5.97 6.56
N LEU A 104 4.20 -5.09 6.67
CA LEU A 104 5.55 -5.36 7.17
C LEU A 104 5.61 -5.25 8.69
N TYR A 105 5.08 -6.26 9.38
CA TYR A 105 5.16 -6.36 10.83
C TYR A 105 6.16 -7.46 11.20
N PRO A 106 7.47 -7.16 11.26
CA PRO A 106 8.48 -8.18 11.56
C PRO A 106 8.37 -8.71 13.01
N ASN A 107 7.55 -8.07 13.84
CA ASN A 107 7.23 -8.41 15.22
C ASN A 107 5.94 -9.23 15.41
N LYS A 108 5.20 -9.54 14.33
CA LYS A 108 3.99 -10.38 14.39
C LYS A 108 4.35 -11.80 13.99
N ASP A 109 4.89 -12.53 14.94
CA ASP A 109 5.54 -13.81 14.74
C ASP A 109 4.81 -15.00 15.39
N ASP A 110 3.93 -14.75 16.36
CA ASP A 110 3.05 -15.77 16.96
C ASP A 110 1.69 -15.94 16.23
N GLY A 111 1.60 -15.50 14.97
CA GLY A 111 0.34 -15.46 14.22
C GLY A 111 -0.63 -14.38 14.72
N PHE A 112 -1.66 -14.06 13.93
CA PHE A 112 -2.67 -13.08 14.31
C PHE A 112 -3.92 -13.16 13.41
N THR A 113 -5.01 -12.52 13.81
CA THR A 113 -6.26 -12.50 13.05
C THR A 113 -6.66 -11.07 12.69
N TYR A 114 -7.11 -10.86 11.46
CA TYR A 114 -7.90 -9.67 11.12
C TYR A 114 -9.37 -9.96 11.38
N SER A 115 -10.05 -9.07 12.10
CA SER A 115 -11.49 -9.17 12.33
C SER A 115 -12.28 -8.66 11.11
N LYS A 116 -13.55 -9.04 11.06
CA LYS A 116 -14.50 -8.51 10.06
C LYS A 116 -14.50 -6.97 10.10
N ASP A 117 -14.65 -6.36 8.93
CA ASP A 117 -14.71 -4.89 8.73
C ASP A 117 -13.47 -4.11 9.21
N GLN A 118 -12.41 -4.78 9.70
CA GLN A 118 -11.23 -4.11 10.24
C GLN A 118 -10.42 -3.41 9.15
N LEU A 119 -10.21 -4.08 8.01
CA LEU A 119 -9.41 -3.55 6.91
C LEU A 119 -10.21 -2.53 6.09
N PHE A 120 -11.43 -2.90 5.70
CA PHE A 120 -12.38 -2.04 5.00
C PHE A 120 -13.81 -2.52 5.33
N LYS A 121 -14.79 -1.62 5.19
CA LYS A 121 -16.21 -1.98 5.39
C LYS A 121 -16.64 -3.04 4.37
N GLY A 122 -17.21 -4.14 4.84
CA GLY A 122 -17.52 -5.35 4.07
C GLY A 122 -16.42 -6.40 4.06
N GLY A 123 -15.26 -6.13 4.68
CA GLY A 123 -14.11 -7.03 4.72
C GLY A 123 -14.34 -8.27 5.58
N VAL A 124 -13.64 -9.35 5.24
CA VAL A 124 -13.75 -10.66 5.93
C VAL A 124 -12.71 -10.83 7.02
N SER A 125 -12.98 -11.75 7.95
CA SER A 125 -11.99 -12.20 8.92
C SER A 125 -11.14 -13.33 8.32
N PHE A 126 -9.84 -13.31 8.61
CA PHE A 126 -8.87 -14.34 8.23
C PHE A 126 -7.69 -14.32 9.20
N LYS A 127 -6.96 -15.45 9.28
CA LYS A 127 -5.87 -15.63 10.24
C LYS A 127 -4.54 -15.98 9.59
N PHE A 128 -3.47 -15.45 10.17
CA PHE A 128 -2.11 -15.88 9.89
C PHE A 128 -1.67 -16.90 10.93
N LYS A 129 -1.07 -17.98 10.45
CA LYS A 129 -0.40 -18.98 11.30
C LYS A 129 1.07 -18.62 11.46
N GLU A 130 1.67 -19.04 12.56
CA GLU A 130 3.11 -18.95 12.78
C GLU A 130 3.88 -19.88 11.82
N LYS A 131 5.06 -19.44 11.39
CA LYS A 131 6.05 -20.19 10.62
C LYS A 131 7.40 -20.01 11.30
N THR A 132 8.12 -21.09 11.59
CA THR A 132 9.46 -21.01 12.19
C THR A 132 10.51 -21.56 11.24
N PHE A 133 11.59 -20.81 11.03
CA PHE A 133 12.82 -21.29 10.42
C PHE A 133 13.88 -21.54 11.50
N ASN A 134 14.72 -22.54 11.28
CA ASN A 134 15.79 -22.91 12.19
C ASN A 134 17.15 -22.77 11.49
N SER A 135 18.15 -22.31 12.24
CA SER A 135 19.55 -22.38 11.80
C SER A 135 20.02 -23.84 11.69
N LYS A 136 21.11 -24.07 10.95
CA LYS A 136 21.69 -25.41 10.73
C LYS A 136 22.05 -26.14 12.03
N ASP A 137 22.49 -25.40 13.05
CA ASP A 137 22.86 -25.92 14.38
C ASP A 137 21.67 -25.98 15.36
N GLY A 138 20.49 -25.49 14.96
CA GLY A 138 19.28 -25.45 15.78
C GLY A 138 19.34 -24.49 16.97
N THR A 139 20.40 -23.68 17.11
CA THR A 139 20.55 -22.77 18.27
C THR A 139 19.75 -21.49 18.11
N LYS A 140 19.50 -21.06 16.87
CA LYS A 140 18.76 -19.84 16.54
C LYS A 140 17.52 -20.18 15.73
N HIS A 141 16.44 -19.50 16.06
CA HIS A 141 15.19 -19.60 15.32
C HIS A 141 14.74 -18.23 14.86
N LEU A 142 13.99 -18.24 13.76
CA LEU A 142 13.39 -17.09 13.13
C LEU A 142 11.91 -17.39 12.95
N LYS A 143 11.08 -16.74 13.78
CA LYS A 143 9.63 -16.83 13.69
C LYS A 143 9.07 -15.78 12.75
N THR A 144 8.16 -16.20 11.90
CA THR A 144 7.39 -15.37 10.98
C THR A 144 5.98 -15.96 10.85
N ILE A 145 5.25 -15.60 9.80
CA ILE A 145 3.88 -16.01 9.52
C ILE A 145 3.79 -16.74 8.19
N GLU A 146 2.84 -17.66 8.07
CA GLU A 146 2.51 -18.36 6.83
C GLU A 146 1.59 -17.50 5.95
N LYS A 147 1.59 -17.75 4.65
CA LYS A 147 0.59 -17.15 3.76
C LYS A 147 -0.83 -17.68 4.09
N PRO A 148 -1.89 -16.88 3.88
CA PRO A 148 -3.27 -17.33 4.01
C PRO A 148 -3.57 -18.48 3.04
N ASP A 149 -4.47 -19.37 3.43
CA ASP A 149 -4.90 -20.48 2.58
C ASP A 149 -5.82 -20.02 1.43
N SER A 150 -5.99 -20.85 0.40
CA SER A 150 -6.81 -20.50 -0.78
C SER A 150 -8.28 -20.23 -0.43
N THR A 151 -8.82 -20.80 0.66
CA THR A 151 -10.21 -20.57 1.06
C THR A 151 -10.38 -19.14 1.59
N GLU A 152 -9.45 -18.67 2.41
CA GLU A 152 -9.43 -17.29 2.89
C GLU A 152 -9.19 -16.28 1.75
N VAL A 153 -8.31 -16.62 0.81
CA VAL A 153 -8.01 -15.78 -0.38
C VAL A 153 -9.26 -15.54 -1.23
N ASN A 154 -10.03 -16.59 -1.52
CA ASN A 154 -11.24 -16.46 -2.34
C ASN A 154 -12.34 -15.64 -1.65
N LYS A 155 -12.55 -15.85 -0.35
CA LYS A 155 -13.48 -15.02 0.45
C LYS A 155 -13.07 -13.55 0.47
N PHE A 156 -11.78 -13.28 0.57
CA PHE A 156 -11.25 -11.92 0.55
C PHE A 156 -11.43 -11.26 -0.82
N LYS A 157 -11.19 -11.99 -1.91
CA LYS A 157 -11.46 -11.53 -3.29
C LYS A 157 -12.90 -11.09 -3.47
N GLU A 158 -13.85 -11.95 -3.12
CA GLU A 158 -15.28 -11.66 -3.23
C GLU A 158 -15.69 -10.43 -2.42
N ALA A 159 -15.15 -10.30 -1.19
CA ALA A 159 -15.40 -9.14 -0.34
C ALA A 159 -14.87 -7.84 -0.97
N CYS A 160 -13.68 -7.88 -1.57
CA CYS A 160 -13.13 -6.74 -2.31
C CYS A 160 -13.99 -6.36 -3.51
N LEU A 161 -14.34 -7.32 -4.37
CA LEU A 161 -15.14 -7.06 -5.57
C LEU A 161 -16.50 -6.46 -5.21
N LYS A 162 -17.16 -6.99 -4.18
CA LYS A 162 -18.43 -6.45 -3.66
C LYS A 162 -18.27 -5.04 -3.10
N ALA A 163 -17.21 -4.77 -2.33
CA ALA A 163 -16.98 -3.46 -1.75
C ALA A 163 -16.65 -2.40 -2.83
N LEU A 164 -15.88 -2.77 -3.85
CA LEU A 164 -15.53 -1.89 -4.98
C LEU A 164 -16.75 -1.44 -5.80
N GLN A 165 -17.77 -2.30 -5.92
CA GLN A 165 -19.03 -2.01 -6.62
C GLN A 165 -20.03 -1.17 -5.80
N THR A 166 -19.74 -0.90 -4.52
CA THR A 166 -20.63 -0.09 -3.69
C THR A 166 -20.59 1.37 -4.12
N GLU A 167 -21.73 2.05 -4.08
CA GLU A 167 -21.85 3.48 -4.40
C GLU A 167 -20.94 4.32 -3.49
N TYR A 168 -20.15 5.20 -4.11
CA TYR A 168 -19.35 6.17 -3.40
C TYR A 168 -20.23 7.33 -2.96
N THR A 169 -20.25 7.58 -1.65
CA THR A 169 -20.83 8.78 -1.06
C THR A 169 -19.75 9.48 -0.24
N GLU A 170 -19.56 10.78 -0.47
CA GLU A 170 -18.59 11.57 0.29
C GLU A 170 -19.03 11.73 1.75
N ALA A 171 -20.35 11.79 1.96
CA ALA A 171 -20.97 11.66 3.27
C ALA A 171 -20.68 10.26 3.86
N ASN A 172 -20.46 10.17 5.17
CA ASN A 172 -20.21 8.92 5.93
C ASN A 172 -18.87 8.22 5.66
N GLY A 173 -17.77 8.98 5.46
CA GLY A 173 -16.42 8.41 5.46
C GLY A 173 -16.02 7.74 4.16
N GLY A 174 -16.61 8.14 3.02
CA GLY A 174 -16.26 7.61 1.71
C GLY A 174 -14.78 7.72 1.38
N SER A 175 -14.12 8.83 1.76
CA SER A 175 -12.68 9.04 1.54
C SER A 175 -11.81 8.00 2.27
N ASP A 176 -12.15 7.70 3.53
CA ASP A 176 -11.43 6.69 4.32
C ASP A 176 -11.61 5.30 3.73
N GLN A 177 -12.83 5.00 3.27
CA GLN A 177 -13.12 3.73 2.60
C GLN A 177 -12.38 3.62 1.26
N VAL A 178 -12.28 4.70 0.47
CA VAL A 178 -11.45 4.75 -0.75
C VAL A 178 -10.00 4.45 -0.39
N ALA A 179 -9.44 5.06 0.66
CA ALA A 179 -8.05 4.84 1.06
C ALA A 179 -7.81 3.38 1.48
N ARG A 180 -8.75 2.78 2.24
CA ARG A 180 -8.69 1.38 2.67
C ARG A 180 -8.83 0.41 1.50
N LEU A 181 -9.79 0.60 0.61
CA LEU A 181 -9.97 -0.24 -0.58
C LEU A 181 -8.81 -0.11 -1.56
N ARG A 182 -8.24 1.09 -1.71
CA ARG A 182 -6.99 1.30 -2.44
C ARG A 182 -5.83 0.53 -1.84
N GLU A 183 -5.77 0.38 -0.53
CA GLU A 183 -4.71 -0.40 0.12
C GLU A 183 -4.93 -1.91 -0.08
N TRP A 184 -6.17 -2.39 0.04
CA TRP A 184 -6.45 -3.81 0.22
C TRP A 184 -7.09 -4.51 -0.98
N CYS A 185 -7.59 -3.77 -1.97
CA CYS A 185 -8.33 -4.30 -3.13
C CYS A 185 -7.77 -3.83 -4.47
N THR A 186 -6.45 -3.57 -4.51
CA THR A 186 -5.68 -3.22 -5.72
C THR A 186 -4.51 -4.18 -5.87
N GLU A 187 -4.00 -4.37 -7.08
CA GLU A 187 -2.73 -5.04 -7.36
C GLU A 187 -1.56 -4.04 -7.17
N PRO A 188 -0.80 -4.10 -6.06
CA PRO A 188 0.22 -3.10 -5.80
C PRO A 188 1.55 -3.47 -6.46
N LYS A 189 2.31 -2.44 -6.81
CA LYS A 189 3.74 -2.57 -7.10
C LYS A 189 4.55 -2.48 -5.80
N VAL A 190 5.84 -2.84 -5.87
CA VAL A 190 6.75 -2.73 -4.71
C VAL A 190 6.77 -1.31 -4.14
N LYS A 191 6.85 -0.28 -5.00
CA LYS A 191 6.78 1.13 -4.57
C LYS A 191 5.50 1.49 -3.80
N ASP A 192 4.36 0.91 -4.18
CA ASP A 192 3.09 1.20 -3.52
C ASP A 192 3.08 0.62 -2.11
N VAL A 193 3.60 -0.60 -1.93
CA VAL A 193 3.75 -1.23 -0.62
C VAL A 193 4.75 -0.46 0.25
N LEU A 194 5.93 -0.13 -0.27
CA LEU A 194 6.91 0.65 0.48
C LEU A 194 6.37 2.02 0.90
N GLY A 195 5.63 2.71 0.02
CA GLY A 195 4.95 3.97 0.34
C GLY A 195 3.86 3.82 1.41
N ARG A 196 3.10 2.72 1.42
CA ARG A 196 2.14 2.40 2.51
C ARG A 196 2.85 2.26 3.86
N HIS A 197 4.10 1.79 3.83
CA HIS A 197 5.01 1.69 4.98
C HIS A 197 5.91 2.92 5.18
N LYS A 198 5.54 4.07 4.61
CA LYS A 198 6.20 5.37 4.80
C LYS A 198 7.67 5.43 4.37
N PHE A 199 8.14 4.48 3.58
CA PHE A 199 9.43 4.64 2.91
C PHE A 199 9.33 5.68 1.79
N HIS A 200 10.33 6.55 1.71
CA HIS A 200 10.44 7.57 0.67
C HIS A 200 11.31 7.02 -0.46
N VAL A 201 10.68 6.45 -1.48
CA VAL A 201 11.39 5.73 -2.55
C VAL A 201 11.90 6.67 -3.65
N PHE A 202 13.03 6.32 -4.27
CA PHE A 202 13.70 7.17 -5.27
C PHE A 202 12.93 7.36 -6.58
N SER A 203 11.89 6.56 -6.83
CA SER A 203 11.03 6.70 -8.00
C SER A 203 9.94 7.76 -7.86
N ASP A 204 9.73 8.31 -6.65
CA ASP A 204 8.82 9.43 -6.42
C ASP A 204 9.54 10.76 -6.70
N ASP A 205 8.94 11.59 -7.55
CA ASP A 205 9.49 12.89 -8.00
C ASP A 205 9.89 13.78 -6.83
N LYS A 206 9.23 13.66 -5.66
CA LYS A 206 9.55 14.45 -4.46
C LYS A 206 10.92 14.15 -3.85
N TYR A 207 11.45 12.95 -4.08
CA TYR A 207 12.69 12.47 -3.47
C TYR A 207 13.81 12.23 -4.49
N LYS A 208 13.52 12.47 -5.77
CA LYS A 208 14.44 12.23 -6.90
C LYS A 208 15.75 13.01 -6.79
N ASP A 209 15.69 14.25 -6.31
CA ASP A 209 16.86 15.13 -6.20
C ASP A 209 17.82 14.72 -5.08
N LYS A 210 17.35 13.93 -4.11
CA LYS A 210 18.15 13.38 -3.00
C LYS A 210 18.63 11.96 -3.26
N ALA A 211 18.14 11.31 -4.32
CA ALA A 211 18.43 9.91 -4.60
C ALA A 211 19.93 9.64 -4.70
N ASP A 212 20.69 10.48 -5.40
CA ASP A 212 22.12 10.25 -5.63
C ASP A 212 22.93 10.34 -4.33
N GLU A 213 22.64 11.33 -3.47
CA GLU A 213 23.26 11.46 -2.15
C GLU A 213 22.91 10.27 -1.24
N ASN A 214 21.65 9.84 -1.26
CA ASN A 214 21.19 8.72 -0.44
C ASN A 214 21.78 7.39 -0.90
N ILE A 215 21.83 7.13 -2.20
CA ILE A 215 22.50 5.96 -2.78
C ILE A 215 23.98 5.95 -2.42
N LYS A 216 24.63 7.12 -2.41
CA LYS A 216 26.03 7.24 -2.00
C LYS A 216 26.24 6.77 -0.56
N LYS A 217 25.37 7.19 0.38
CA LYS A 217 25.40 6.71 1.78
C LYS A 217 25.15 5.21 1.90
N ILE A 218 24.20 4.68 1.14
CA ILE A 218 23.88 3.24 1.08
C ILE A 218 25.11 2.45 0.59
N LEU A 219 25.71 2.88 -0.53
CA LEU A 219 26.90 2.25 -1.08
C LEU A 219 28.06 2.29 -0.08
N PHE A 220 28.29 3.41 0.60
CA PHE A 220 29.34 3.49 1.60
C PHE A 220 29.12 2.53 2.79
N GLY A 221 27.88 2.37 3.25
CA GLY A 221 27.55 1.47 4.34
C GLY A 221 27.67 -0.02 3.97
N TRP A 222 27.19 -0.40 2.78
CA TRP A 222 27.10 -1.81 2.35
C TRP A 222 28.33 -2.30 1.58
N PHE A 223 29.05 -1.44 0.86
CA PHE A 223 30.20 -1.81 0.04
C PHE A 223 31.52 -1.49 0.76
N LYS A 224 31.65 -2.00 1.99
CA LYS A 224 32.86 -1.93 2.82
C LYS A 224 33.21 -3.27 3.45
N GLU A 225 34.47 -3.44 3.79
CA GLU A 225 35.01 -4.60 4.50
C GLU A 225 35.30 -4.22 5.97
N ASP A 226 34.71 -4.97 6.90
CA ASP A 226 34.99 -4.84 8.34
C ASP A 226 35.59 -6.15 8.87
N GLY A 227 36.91 -6.16 9.14
CA GLY A 227 37.63 -7.37 9.49
C GLY A 227 37.67 -8.34 8.32
N ASN A 228 37.12 -9.55 8.50
CA ASN A 228 37.02 -10.57 7.44
C ASN A 228 35.64 -10.56 6.75
N HIS A 229 34.79 -9.58 7.03
CA HIS A 229 33.42 -9.54 6.52
C HIS A 229 33.27 -8.52 5.40
N LYS A 230 32.82 -9.00 4.25
CA LYS A 230 32.44 -8.21 3.09
C LYS A 230 30.93 -8.02 3.07
N TRP A 231 30.46 -6.85 3.48
CA TRP A 231 29.02 -6.67 3.70
C TRP A 231 28.18 -6.73 2.42
N TRP A 232 28.76 -6.43 1.27
CA TRP A 232 28.11 -6.57 -0.03
C TRP A 232 27.77 -8.02 -0.39
N GLU A 233 28.39 -9.00 0.28
CA GLU A 233 28.08 -10.43 0.13
C GLU A 233 26.89 -10.87 1.02
N LYS A 234 26.41 -10.00 1.91
CA LYS A 234 25.31 -10.29 2.86
C LYS A 234 23.95 -9.75 2.39
N GLN A 235 23.82 -9.46 1.10
CA GLN A 235 22.59 -9.04 0.43
C GLN A 235 22.35 -9.84 -0.87
N SER A 236 21.12 -9.88 -1.36
CA SER A 236 20.73 -10.53 -2.62
C SER A 236 20.16 -9.59 -3.69
N PHE A 237 20.07 -8.30 -3.38
CA PHE A 237 19.56 -7.26 -4.25
C PHE A 237 20.45 -7.06 -5.47
N LEU A 238 21.76 -6.90 -5.29
CA LEU A 238 22.75 -6.77 -6.35
C LEU A 238 23.37 -8.13 -6.65
N SER A 239 23.34 -8.49 -7.93
CA SER A 239 24.01 -9.68 -8.47
C SER A 239 25.52 -9.54 -8.42
N GLU A 240 26.22 -10.66 -8.53
CA GLU A 240 27.68 -10.69 -8.52
C GLU A 240 28.32 -9.79 -9.59
N ASN A 241 27.75 -9.76 -10.80
CA ASN A 241 28.21 -8.88 -11.88
C ASN A 241 28.01 -7.40 -11.52
N GLU A 242 26.86 -7.02 -10.95
CA GLU A 242 26.62 -5.64 -10.52
C GLU A 242 27.57 -5.23 -9.39
N ILE A 243 27.83 -6.14 -8.44
CA ILE A 243 28.82 -5.93 -7.36
C ILE A 243 30.21 -5.71 -7.95
N GLN A 244 30.64 -6.54 -8.90
CA GLN A 244 31.93 -6.39 -9.58
C GLN A 244 32.03 -5.06 -10.34
N GLN A 245 30.94 -4.60 -10.97
CA GLN A 245 30.92 -3.30 -11.65
C GLN A 245 30.95 -2.12 -10.68
N ILE A 246 30.34 -2.26 -9.50
CA ILE A 246 30.39 -1.23 -8.43
C ILE A 246 31.80 -1.16 -7.83
N LEU A 247 32.39 -2.29 -7.48
CA LEU A 247 33.69 -2.34 -6.81
C LEU A 247 34.87 -2.14 -7.77
N LYS A 248 34.75 -2.58 -9.03
CA LYS A 248 35.84 -2.58 -10.00
C LYS A 248 37.12 -3.18 -9.39
N GLU A 249 38.19 -2.40 -9.29
CA GLU A 249 39.49 -2.80 -8.74
C GLU A 249 39.62 -2.56 -7.23
N LYS A 250 38.49 -2.45 -6.49
CA LYS A 250 38.47 -2.23 -5.04
C LYS A 250 38.09 -3.50 -4.26
N PRO A 251 39.05 -4.42 -4.02
CA PRO A 251 38.76 -5.72 -3.39
C PRO A 251 38.26 -5.60 -1.95
N THR A 252 38.55 -4.49 -1.27
CA THR A 252 38.17 -4.22 0.13
C THR A 252 36.97 -3.27 0.27
N GLY A 253 36.28 -2.94 -0.83
CA GLY A 253 35.22 -1.94 -0.82
C GLY A 253 35.70 -0.49 -0.81
N PHE A 254 34.78 0.43 -0.52
CA PHE A 254 35.03 1.87 -0.43
C PHE A 254 35.53 2.25 0.97
N LYS A 255 36.65 3.00 1.06
CA LYS A 255 37.17 3.47 2.35
C LYS A 255 36.54 4.78 2.83
N ASN A 256 35.93 5.53 1.92
CA ASN A 256 35.29 6.81 2.17
C ASN A 256 34.19 7.06 1.14
N GLU A 257 33.26 7.97 1.42
CA GLU A 257 32.19 8.30 0.49
C GLU A 257 32.70 8.97 -0.80
N SER A 258 33.78 9.74 -0.75
CA SER A 258 34.34 10.44 -1.93
C SER A 258 34.82 9.50 -3.04
N GLU A 259 35.08 8.24 -2.70
CA GLU A 259 35.49 7.19 -3.61
C GLU A 259 34.37 6.61 -4.48
N ILE A 260 33.11 6.97 -4.18
CA ILE A 260 31.91 6.52 -4.87
C ILE A 260 31.60 7.48 -6.03
N THR A 261 31.56 6.94 -7.25
CA THR A 261 31.40 7.74 -8.47
C THR A 261 29.94 7.78 -8.93
N PRO A 262 29.57 8.72 -9.82
CA PRO A 262 28.25 8.75 -10.45
C PRO A 262 27.89 7.43 -11.17
N GLU A 263 28.87 6.73 -11.75
CA GLU A 263 28.65 5.42 -12.39
C GLU A 263 28.25 4.36 -11.37
N ASN A 264 28.85 4.35 -10.18
CA ASN A 264 28.45 3.44 -9.10
C ASN A 264 27.01 3.70 -8.67
N ILE A 265 26.66 4.98 -8.48
CA ILE A 265 25.32 5.42 -8.10
C ILE A 265 24.29 5.01 -9.17
N LYS A 266 24.63 5.20 -10.45
CA LYS A 266 23.74 4.88 -11.58
C LYS A 266 23.34 3.41 -11.61
N ILE A 267 24.25 2.48 -11.32
CA ILE A 267 23.93 1.03 -11.30
C ILE A 267 22.81 0.74 -10.29
N VAL A 268 22.95 1.25 -9.07
CA VAL A 268 21.94 1.05 -8.01
C VAL A 268 20.64 1.77 -8.36
N LYS A 269 20.72 3.02 -8.86
CA LYS A 269 19.56 3.82 -9.24
C LYS A 269 18.72 3.14 -10.32
N ASP A 270 19.37 2.68 -11.39
CA ASP A 270 18.69 2.00 -12.50
C ASP A 270 18.02 0.72 -12.01
N LYS A 271 18.71 -0.06 -11.17
CA LYS A 271 18.12 -1.25 -10.55
C LYS A 271 16.91 -0.91 -9.69
N CYS A 272 17.02 0.12 -8.86
CA CYS A 272 15.91 0.57 -8.02
C CYS A 272 14.67 0.95 -8.83
N LEU A 273 14.82 1.68 -9.94
CA LEU A 273 13.69 2.03 -10.79
C LEU A 273 12.98 0.80 -11.37
N VAL A 274 13.73 -0.23 -11.73
CA VAL A 274 13.17 -1.51 -12.23
C VAL A 274 12.46 -2.26 -11.11
N GLU A 275 13.12 -2.48 -9.98
CA GLU A 275 12.57 -3.29 -8.87
C GLU A 275 11.35 -2.63 -8.21
N LEU A 276 11.35 -1.30 -8.09
CA LEU A 276 10.22 -0.54 -7.53
C LEU A 276 8.95 -0.64 -8.37
N ASP A 277 9.06 -0.87 -9.68
CA ASP A 277 7.91 -0.94 -10.59
C ASP A 277 7.36 -2.37 -10.78
N LYS A 278 8.05 -3.39 -10.25
CA LYS A 278 7.57 -4.78 -10.27
C LYS A 278 6.31 -4.95 -9.42
N LYS A 279 5.52 -5.96 -9.79
CA LYS A 279 4.41 -6.44 -8.95
C LYS A 279 4.93 -6.85 -7.59
N PHE A 280 4.18 -6.54 -6.54
CA PHE A 280 4.58 -6.91 -5.19
C PHE A 280 4.41 -8.42 -4.96
N GLU A 281 5.50 -9.04 -4.53
CA GLU A 281 5.56 -10.44 -4.14
C GLU A 281 6.23 -10.55 -2.77
N ARG A 282 5.67 -11.41 -1.91
CA ARG A 282 6.20 -11.69 -0.57
C ARG A 282 6.02 -13.15 -0.28
N GLU A 283 7.03 -13.81 0.26
CA GLU A 283 6.99 -15.22 0.65
C GLU A 283 7.42 -15.44 2.09
N ASN A 284 8.54 -14.83 2.50
CA ASN A 284 9.24 -15.20 3.74
C ASN A 284 9.54 -14.03 4.69
N PHE A 285 8.89 -12.88 4.55
CA PHE A 285 9.25 -11.71 5.36
C PHE A 285 9.07 -11.87 6.87
N TYR A 286 10.04 -11.52 7.70
CA TYR A 286 11.41 -11.09 7.32
C TYR A 286 12.34 -12.31 7.26
N LEU A 287 13.26 -12.33 6.30
CA LEU A 287 14.25 -13.39 6.15
C LEU A 287 15.49 -12.79 5.49
N THR A 288 16.63 -12.83 6.19
CA THR A 288 17.88 -12.22 5.70
C THR A 288 18.71 -13.23 4.92
N LYS A 289 19.56 -12.74 4.02
CA LYS A 289 20.53 -13.60 3.33
C LYS A 289 21.45 -14.31 4.33
N ASP A 290 21.89 -13.60 5.36
CA ASP A 290 22.74 -14.17 6.41
C ASP A 290 22.07 -15.36 7.13
N PHE A 291 20.76 -15.31 7.38
CA PHE A 291 20.03 -16.45 7.94
C PHE A 291 19.93 -17.60 6.94
N VAL A 292 19.56 -17.33 5.68
CA VAL A 292 19.44 -18.35 4.62
C VAL A 292 20.75 -19.11 4.39
N ASP A 293 21.87 -18.39 4.41
CA ASP A 293 23.20 -18.98 4.27
C ASP A 293 23.52 -19.92 5.46
N GLN A 294 22.96 -19.64 6.65
CA GLN A 294 23.08 -20.47 7.86
C GLN A 294 22.02 -21.56 7.98
N MET A 295 21.03 -21.63 7.09
CA MET A 295 20.07 -22.74 7.08
C MET A 295 20.72 -24.04 6.60
N ALA A 296 20.22 -25.18 7.09
CA ALA A 296 20.57 -26.48 6.53
C ALA A 296 20.22 -26.54 5.02
N ASP A 297 20.84 -27.46 4.28
CA ASP A 297 20.59 -27.62 2.83
C ASP A 297 19.18 -28.14 2.50
N GLN A 298 18.38 -28.42 3.53
CA GLN A 298 16.96 -28.74 3.47
C GLN A 298 16.15 -27.64 4.20
N PRO A 299 15.04 -27.15 3.61
CA PRO A 299 14.44 -27.59 2.35
C PRO A 299 15.24 -27.14 1.12
N SER A 300 15.21 -27.96 0.05
CA SER A 300 15.73 -27.60 -1.27
C SER A 300 14.57 -27.37 -2.26
N PRO A 301 14.50 -26.21 -2.95
CA PRO A 301 15.43 -25.08 -2.81
C PRO A 301 15.25 -24.34 -1.48
N LYS A 302 16.34 -23.74 -0.99
CA LYS A 302 16.30 -22.86 0.19
C LYS A 302 15.33 -21.69 -0.05
N PRO A 303 14.65 -21.20 0.99
CA PRO A 303 13.78 -20.03 0.86
C PRO A 303 14.59 -18.81 0.39
N LYS A 304 13.98 -18.00 -0.46
CA LYS A 304 14.59 -16.76 -0.95
C LYS A 304 14.22 -15.59 -0.04
N VAL A 305 15.13 -14.61 0.03
CA VAL A 305 14.86 -13.28 0.59
C VAL A 305 13.85 -12.59 -0.32
N ASP A 306 12.78 -12.03 0.25
CA ASP A 306 11.80 -11.31 -0.55
C ASP A 306 12.43 -10.02 -1.10
N ALA A 307 12.40 -9.82 -2.42
CA ALA A 307 13.09 -8.69 -3.07
C ALA A 307 12.73 -7.34 -2.45
N PHE A 308 11.45 -7.12 -2.08
CA PHE A 308 11.02 -5.84 -1.50
C PHE A 308 11.76 -5.49 -0.20
N GLN A 309 12.24 -6.48 0.57
CA GLN A 309 12.98 -6.26 1.82
C GLN A 309 14.22 -5.45 1.56
N GLU A 310 14.97 -5.82 0.54
CA GLU A 310 16.23 -5.18 0.20
C GLU A 310 15.99 -3.96 -0.70
N VAL A 311 14.91 -3.93 -1.49
CA VAL A 311 14.47 -2.69 -2.16
C VAL A 311 14.20 -1.58 -1.14
N ALA A 312 13.64 -1.89 0.03
CA ALA A 312 13.49 -0.90 1.09
C ALA A 312 14.86 -0.37 1.57
N LEU A 313 15.88 -1.22 1.64
CA LEU A 313 17.23 -0.85 2.09
C LEU A 313 17.97 0.00 1.05
N PHE A 314 17.90 -0.40 -0.22
CA PHE A 314 18.71 0.17 -1.30
C PHE A 314 18.02 1.28 -2.09
N CYS A 315 16.69 1.37 -2.05
CA CYS A 315 15.90 2.21 -2.96
C CYS A 315 15.02 3.25 -2.26
N SER A 316 15.30 3.53 -0.99
CA SER A 316 14.59 4.55 -0.21
C SER A 316 15.55 5.50 0.50
N GLU A 317 15.04 6.67 0.88
CA GLU A 317 15.77 7.58 1.75
C GLU A 317 16.17 6.85 3.05
N PRO A 318 17.41 7.04 3.54
CA PRO A 318 17.85 6.44 4.78
C PRO A 318 16.91 6.73 5.94
N THR A 319 16.48 5.67 6.62
CA THR A 319 15.62 5.75 7.80
C THR A 319 16.19 4.88 8.92
N THR A 320 16.04 5.31 10.16
CA THR A 320 16.46 4.54 11.33
C THR A 320 15.35 3.60 11.78
N ALA A 321 15.71 2.53 12.49
CA ALA A 321 14.74 1.59 13.03
C ALA A 321 13.83 2.29 14.05
N GLU A 322 14.35 3.28 14.79
CA GLU A 322 13.56 4.15 15.66
C GLU A 322 12.50 4.93 14.89
N ASP A 323 12.89 5.63 13.83
CA ASP A 323 11.98 6.44 13.01
C ASP A 323 10.91 5.56 12.35
N TYR A 324 11.29 4.38 11.84
CA TYR A 324 10.33 3.48 11.22
C TYR A 324 9.30 2.91 12.21
N VAL A 325 9.74 2.46 13.38
CA VAL A 325 8.82 1.95 14.42
C VAL A 325 7.85 3.05 14.86
N ARG A 326 8.34 4.29 15.04
CA ARG A 326 7.52 5.43 15.45
C ARG A 326 6.56 5.89 14.36
N ASP A 327 7.07 6.14 13.16
CA ASP A 327 6.36 6.90 12.13
C ASP A 327 5.58 6.00 11.18
N ALA A 328 6.12 4.82 10.85
CA ALA A 328 5.47 3.87 9.94
C ALA A 328 4.60 2.85 10.68
N MET A 329 5.14 2.25 11.75
CA MET A 329 4.41 1.22 12.51
C MET A 329 3.52 1.82 13.61
N GLN A 330 3.72 3.09 13.97
CA GLN A 330 3.02 3.77 15.08
C GLN A 330 3.12 2.97 16.39
N GLY A 331 4.28 2.36 16.60
CA GLY A 331 4.58 1.45 17.69
C GLY A 331 5.24 2.12 18.89
N ASN A 332 5.30 1.36 19.98
CA ASN A 332 6.15 1.69 21.13
C ASN A 332 7.48 0.96 21.01
N PHE A 333 8.50 1.49 21.68
CA PHE A 333 9.79 0.84 21.82
C PHE A 333 9.82 -0.02 23.07
N LYS A 334 10.50 -1.16 23.00
CA LYS A 334 10.86 -1.90 24.21
C LYS A 334 11.76 -1.03 25.10
N ALA A 335 11.61 -1.21 26.41
CA ALA A 335 12.48 -0.58 27.41
C ALA A 335 13.73 -1.41 27.71
N ASP A 336 13.63 -2.75 27.62
CA ASP A 336 14.74 -3.71 27.75
C ASP A 336 14.46 -5.00 26.95
N PHE A 337 15.49 -5.82 26.74
CA PHE A 337 15.36 -7.14 26.11
C PHE A 337 14.97 -8.21 27.12
N GLU A 338 13.92 -8.95 26.81
CA GLU A 338 13.46 -10.08 27.61
C GLU A 338 14.26 -11.36 27.28
N ASP A 339 14.23 -12.37 28.16
CA ASP A 339 14.92 -13.64 27.93
C ASP A 339 14.46 -14.39 26.66
N LYS A 340 13.22 -14.14 26.20
CA LYS A 340 12.74 -14.68 24.92
C LYS A 340 13.46 -14.03 23.74
N ASP A 341 13.77 -12.73 23.84
CA ASP A 341 14.43 -11.98 22.77
C ASP A 341 15.86 -12.49 22.57
N LYS A 342 16.52 -12.93 23.66
CA LYS A 342 17.88 -13.48 23.62
C LYS A 342 18.02 -14.76 22.79
N LYS A 343 16.90 -15.43 22.49
CA LYS A 343 16.88 -16.64 21.65
C LYS A 343 16.57 -16.33 20.18
N ASP A 344 16.15 -15.10 19.88
CA ASP A 344 15.83 -14.66 18.53
C ASP A 344 17.11 -14.48 17.71
N TYR A 345 17.07 -14.85 16.44
CA TYR A 345 18.19 -14.66 15.52
C TYR A 345 18.69 -13.21 15.44
N CYS A 346 17.82 -12.22 15.64
CA CYS A 346 18.15 -10.80 15.58
C CYS A 346 18.89 -10.26 16.81
N TYR A 347 19.01 -11.06 17.87
CA TYR A 347 19.65 -10.64 19.11
C TYR A 347 21.17 -10.69 19.02
N PHE A 348 21.82 -9.68 19.60
CA PHE A 348 23.26 -9.55 19.77
C PHE A 348 23.58 -9.38 21.26
N ASP A 349 24.38 -10.28 21.82
CA ASP A 349 24.76 -10.25 23.24
C ASP A 349 25.49 -8.95 23.65
N ASN A 350 26.12 -8.28 22.69
CA ASN A 350 26.94 -7.08 22.90
C ASN A 350 26.25 -5.76 22.50
N LYS A 351 24.95 -5.76 22.16
CA LYS A 351 24.21 -4.55 21.78
C LYS A 351 23.05 -4.28 22.73
N GLN A 352 22.81 -3.01 23.03
CA GLN A 352 21.68 -2.54 23.82
C GLN A 352 20.60 -1.93 22.92
N ILE A 353 19.40 -1.72 23.45
CA ILE A 353 18.28 -1.10 22.72
C ILE A 353 18.67 0.21 22.03
N THR A 354 19.52 1.03 22.65
CA THR A 354 20.01 2.28 22.07
C THR A 354 20.83 2.09 20.80
N ASP A 355 21.50 0.95 20.65
CA ASP A 355 22.26 0.60 19.44
C ASP A 355 21.29 0.22 18.32
N TYR A 356 20.30 -0.62 18.65
CA TYR A 356 19.26 -1.02 17.72
C TYR A 356 18.47 0.17 17.17
N LYS A 357 18.16 1.17 18.01
CA LYS A 357 17.46 2.41 17.59
C LYS A 357 18.19 3.16 16.47
N LYS A 358 19.53 3.14 16.51
CA LYS A 358 20.38 3.87 15.55
C LYS A 358 20.61 3.13 14.24
N VAL A 359 20.29 1.83 14.19
CA VAL A 359 20.43 1.03 12.97
C VAL A 359 19.58 1.67 11.89
N SER A 360 20.19 1.96 10.75
CA SER A 360 19.52 2.53 9.59
C SER A 360 19.51 1.54 8.43
N THR A 361 18.72 1.86 7.39
CA THR A 361 18.72 1.09 6.13
C THR A 361 20.09 1.07 5.43
N THR A 362 20.99 2.00 5.75
CA THR A 362 22.36 2.05 5.23
C THR A 362 23.33 1.15 6.02
N ASP A 363 22.93 0.63 7.18
CA ASP A 363 23.76 -0.23 8.01
C ASP A 363 23.52 -1.71 7.68
N PRO A 364 24.55 -2.47 7.26
CA PRO A 364 24.42 -3.92 7.04
C PRO A 364 24.04 -4.67 8.32
N PHE A 365 24.30 -4.09 9.50
CA PHE A 365 23.95 -4.61 10.82
C PHE A 365 24.38 -6.07 11.00
N GLU A 366 25.65 -6.33 10.74
CA GLU A 366 26.27 -7.66 10.75
C GLU A 366 25.57 -8.68 9.84
N GLY A 367 24.97 -8.23 8.74
CA GLY A 367 24.22 -9.05 7.78
C GLY A 367 22.78 -9.37 8.21
N LYS A 368 22.39 -9.00 9.44
CA LYS A 368 21.02 -9.17 9.95
C LYS A 368 20.08 -8.05 9.50
N THR A 369 20.64 -6.96 8.98
CA THR A 369 19.93 -5.84 8.36
C THR A 369 19.06 -5.03 9.33
N PHE A 370 18.61 -3.88 8.84
CA PHE A 370 17.61 -3.00 9.45
C PHE A 370 16.36 -3.73 9.98
N TRP A 371 15.85 -4.75 9.27
CA TRP A 371 14.61 -5.42 9.66
C TRP A 371 14.71 -6.17 10.99
N CYS A 372 15.89 -6.71 11.30
CA CYS A 372 16.14 -7.31 12.60
C CYS A 372 16.08 -6.28 13.73
N ALA A 373 16.54 -5.06 13.47
CA ALA A 373 16.48 -4.02 14.46
C ALA A 373 15.04 -3.55 14.71
N VAL A 374 14.26 -3.34 13.66
CA VAL A 374 12.83 -3.03 13.77
C VAL A 374 12.09 -4.09 14.59
N ARG A 375 12.34 -5.39 14.32
CA ARG A 375 11.71 -6.50 15.06
C ARG A 375 11.97 -6.42 16.56
N LEU A 376 13.23 -6.31 16.96
CA LEU A 376 13.59 -6.36 18.38
C LEU A 376 13.25 -5.08 19.12
N LEU A 377 13.25 -3.93 18.44
CA LEU A 377 12.85 -2.66 19.06
C LEU A 377 11.35 -2.57 19.33
N TYR A 378 10.52 -3.19 18.49
CA TYR A 378 9.08 -3.01 18.59
C TYR A 378 8.53 -3.71 19.84
N GLU A 379 7.81 -2.96 20.67
CA GLU A 379 7.05 -3.49 21.79
C GLU A 379 5.66 -3.92 21.32
N THR A 380 5.39 -5.22 21.36
CA THR A 380 4.05 -5.76 21.12
C THR A 380 3.12 -5.30 22.25
N LYS A 381 2.21 -4.35 21.98
CA LYS A 381 1.08 -4.09 22.88
C LYS A 381 0.34 -5.42 23.08
N ASN A 382 0.26 -5.86 24.34
CA ASN A 382 -0.20 -7.17 24.82
C ASN A 382 -1.04 -8.04 23.84
N PRO A 383 -0.80 -9.38 23.81
CA PRO A 383 -1.77 -10.33 23.28
C PRO A 383 -3.14 -10.10 23.97
N PRO A 384 -4.27 -10.44 23.30
CA PRO A 384 -5.59 -10.19 23.87
C PRO A 384 -5.65 -10.69 25.30
N ASN A 385 -6.04 -9.79 26.21
CA ASN A 385 -6.31 -10.12 27.60
C ASN A 385 -7.36 -11.24 27.61
N ASN A 386 -6.93 -12.49 27.72
CA ASN A 386 -7.78 -13.59 28.16
C ASN A 386 -8.09 -13.33 29.63
N LYS A 387 -9.07 -12.47 29.89
CA LYS A 387 -9.69 -12.31 31.19
C LYS A 387 -11.21 -12.39 31.04
N HIS A 388 -11.68 -13.57 31.42
CA HIS A 388 -13.02 -13.98 31.85
C HIS A 388 -14.12 -14.12 30.80
#